data_AF-A0A2S9YMW7-F1
#
_entry.id   AF-A0A2S9YMW7-F1
#
_cell.length_a   1.000
_cell.length_b   1.000
_cell.length_c   1.000
_cell.angle_alpha   90.00
_cell.angle_beta   90.00
_cell.angle_gamma   90.00
#
_symmetry.space_group_name_H-M   'P 1'
#
loop_
_entity.id
_entity.type
_entity.pdbx_description
1 polymer ?
#
loop_
_entity_poly.entity_id
_entity_poly.type
_entity_poly.pdbx_seq_one_letter_code
_entity_poly.pdbx_strand_id
1 'polypeptide(L)'
;MPTKLGGQWVLSCAHWLSWRIGVGIEAAREKVRVARALELLTNVDALFGRGELSYSKVRAITRVATPETEQHFLDVAAHATAAQLERLTGSYERSVGLCTSP
;
A
#
# COMPACT_ATOMS: atom_id res chain seq x y z
N MET A 1 20.40 -29.68 8.02
CA MET A 1 20.04 -29.66 6.58
C MET A 1 18.56 -29.99 6.44
N PRO A 2 17.68 -29.07 6.02
CA PRO A 2 16.33 -29.43 5.66
C PRO A 2 16.26 -29.80 4.18
N THR A 3 15.84 -31.03 3.95
CA THR A 3 15.61 -31.70 2.67
C THR A 3 14.16 -31.50 2.22
N LYS A 4 13.94 -30.83 1.08
CA LYS A 4 12.90 -31.11 0.06
C LYS A 4 12.95 -30.02 -1.02
N LEU A 5 13.72 -30.28 -2.07
CA LEU A 5 13.64 -29.56 -3.35
C LEU A 5 12.54 -30.22 -4.18
N GLY A 6 11.29 -29.82 -3.94
CA GLY A 6 10.19 -29.97 -4.89
C GLY A 6 9.89 -28.58 -5.43
N GLY A 7 9.98 -28.38 -6.74
CA GLY A 7 9.99 -27.07 -7.38
C GLY A 7 8.78 -26.18 -7.06
N GLN A 8 8.90 -25.30 -6.05
CA GLN A 8 8.06 -24.10 -5.90
C GLN A 8 8.82 -22.91 -6.47
N TRP A 9 8.89 -22.89 -7.79
CA TRP A 9 9.19 -21.71 -8.58
C TRP A 9 8.17 -20.63 -8.19
N VAL A 10 8.60 -19.63 -7.42
CA VAL A 10 7.92 -18.36 -7.14
C VAL A 10 6.38 -18.38 -7.30
N LEU A 11 5.65 -18.85 -6.28
CA LEU A 11 4.18 -18.92 -6.31
C LEU A 11 3.47 -17.54 -6.45
N SER A 12 4.17 -16.44 -6.18
CA SER A 12 3.69 -15.06 -6.39
C SER A 12 4.81 -14.02 -6.23
N CYS A 13 4.60 -12.78 -6.69
CA CYS A 13 5.53 -11.66 -6.46
C CYS A 13 5.85 -11.46 -4.98
N ALA A 14 4.88 -11.66 -4.08
CA ALA A 14 5.10 -11.54 -2.63
C ALA A 14 6.00 -12.67 -2.10
N HIS A 15 5.85 -13.89 -2.62
CA HIS A 15 6.70 -15.01 -2.21
C HIS A 15 8.14 -14.83 -2.70
N TRP A 16 8.32 -14.33 -3.93
CA TRP A 16 9.64 -13.91 -4.43
C TRP A 16 10.28 -12.87 -3.53
N LEU A 17 9.55 -11.81 -3.21
CA LEU A 17 10.03 -10.67 -2.43
C LEU A 17 10.42 -11.10 -1.00
N SER A 18 9.58 -11.94 -0.38
CA SER A 18 9.85 -12.55 0.93
C SER A 18 11.15 -13.35 0.91
N TRP A 19 11.31 -14.26 -0.06
CA TRP A 19 12.51 -15.07 -0.20
C TRP A 19 13.76 -14.24 -0.54
N ARG A 20 13.63 -13.23 -1.40
CA ARG A 20 14.76 -12.46 -1.92
C ARG A 20 15.27 -11.40 -0.93
N ILE A 21 14.38 -10.74 -0.20
CA ILE A 21 14.72 -9.63 0.71
C ILE A 21 14.69 -10.06 2.18
N GLY A 22 14.18 -11.26 2.49
CA GLY A 22 14.14 -11.78 3.86
C GLY A 22 13.07 -11.10 4.74
N VAL A 23 12.04 -10.53 4.13
CA VAL A 23 10.90 -9.94 4.84
C VAL A 23 9.79 -10.97 5.04
N GLY A 24 9.01 -10.85 6.10
CA GLY A 24 7.85 -11.71 6.32
C GLY A 24 6.85 -11.65 5.15
N ILE A 25 6.15 -12.75 4.88
CA ILE A 25 5.24 -12.86 3.72
C ILE A 25 4.13 -11.79 3.72
N GLU A 26 3.64 -11.39 4.90
CA GLU A 26 2.64 -10.32 5.04
C GLU A 26 3.20 -8.95 4.64
N ALA A 27 4.41 -8.62 5.09
CA ALA A 27 5.09 -7.39 4.70
C ALA A 27 5.40 -7.38 3.19
N ALA A 28 5.71 -8.54 2.62
CA ALA A 28 5.91 -8.68 1.17
C ALA A 28 4.60 -8.45 0.39
N ARG A 29 3.49 -9.05 0.83
CA ARG A 29 2.16 -8.84 0.24
C ARG A 29 1.76 -7.37 0.27
N GLU A 30 1.97 -6.71 1.40
CA GLU A 30 1.70 -5.30 1.57
C GLU A 30 2.49 -4.45 0.56
N LYS A 31 3.79 -4.69 0.43
CA LYS A 31 4.65 -3.96 -0.52
C LYS A 31 4.20 -4.16 -1.96
N VAL A 32 3.87 -5.40 -2.34
CA VAL A 32 3.35 -5.69 -3.69
C VAL A 32 2.02 -4.98 -3.94
N ARG A 33 1.11 -4.95 -2.95
CA ARG A 33 -0.16 -4.23 -3.07
C ARG A 33 0.07 -2.73 -3.23
N VAL A 34 0.94 -2.14 -2.41
CA VAL A 34 1.30 -0.71 -2.50
C VAL A 34 1.88 -0.40 -3.88
N ALA A 35 2.84 -1.19 -4.35
CA ALA A 35 3.45 -1.01 -5.67
C ALA A 35 2.41 -1.01 -6.79
N ARG A 36 1.47 -1.97 -6.79
CA ARG A 36 0.38 -2.03 -7.78
C ARG A 36 -0.57 -0.84 -7.70
N ALA A 37 -0.85 -0.32 -6.51
CA ALA A 37 -1.71 0.85 -6.35
C ALA A 37 -1.03 2.11 -6.89
N LEU A 38 0.29 2.24 -6.73
CA LEU A 38 1.06 3.37 -7.27
C LEU A 38 1.05 3.44 -8.80
N GLU A 39 0.83 2.32 -9.50
CA GLU A 39 0.65 2.31 -10.96
C GLU A 39 -0.55 3.15 -11.42
N LEU A 40 -1.55 3.33 -10.56
CA LEU A 40 -2.74 4.15 -10.82
C LEU A 40 -2.68 5.53 -10.14
N LEU A 41 -1.91 5.65 -9.05
CA LEU A 41 -1.84 6.84 -8.20
C LEU A 41 -0.57 7.64 -8.52
N THR A 42 -0.56 8.26 -9.70
CA THR A 42 0.62 8.93 -10.27
C THR A 42 1.14 10.08 -9.41
N ASN A 43 0.27 10.84 -8.72
CA ASN A 43 0.74 11.93 -7.86
C ASN A 43 1.38 11.39 -6.58
N VAL A 44 0.80 10.34 -6.00
CA VAL A 44 1.37 9.67 -4.83
C VAL A 44 2.72 9.05 -5.17
N ASP A 45 2.84 8.40 -6.33
CA ASP A 45 4.10 7.81 -6.80
C ASP A 45 5.18 8.88 -7.00
N ALA A 46 4.84 9.99 -7.64
CA ALA A 46 5.76 11.10 -7.86
C ALA A 46 6.33 11.67 -6.54
N LEU A 47 5.47 11.91 -5.54
CA LEU A 47 5.90 12.44 -4.24
C LEU A 47 6.66 11.40 -3.41
N PHE A 48 6.29 10.12 -3.52
CA PHE A 48 7.02 9.03 -2.87
C PHE A 48 8.42 8.86 -3.47
N GLY A 49 8.55 8.91 -4.79
CA GLY A 49 9.83 8.85 -5.50
C GLY A 49 10.78 10.01 -5.16
N ARG A 50 10.23 11.16 -4.78
CA ARG A 50 10.99 12.33 -4.27
C ARG A 50 11.35 12.24 -2.78
N GLY A 51 10.82 11.26 -2.06
CA GLY A 51 11.00 11.11 -0.61
C GLY A 51 10.19 12.11 0.23
N GLU A 52 9.22 12.81 -0.37
CA GLU A 52 8.35 13.77 0.32
C GLU A 52 7.23 13.05 1.11
N LEU A 53 6.93 11.80 0.76
CA LEU A 53 6.02 10.94 1.49
C LEU A 53 6.77 9.76 2.11
N SER A 54 6.49 9.50 3.39
CA SER A 54 6.94 8.26 4.04
C SER A 54 6.14 7.05 3.55
N TYR A 55 6.75 5.87 3.51
CA TYR A 55 6.07 4.62 3.13
C TYR A 55 4.78 4.36 3.95
N SER A 56 4.76 4.68 5.25
CA SER A 56 3.56 4.51 6.08
C SER A 56 2.37 5.36 5.61
N LYS A 57 2.63 6.61 5.17
CA LYS A 57 1.60 7.47 4.56
C LYS A 57 1.11 6.87 3.25
N VAL A 58 2.03 6.49 2.36
CA VAL A 58 1.70 5.88 1.07
C VAL A 58 0.86 4.61 1.25
N ARG A 59 1.25 3.74 2.18
CA ARG A 59 0.50 2.52 2.51
C ARG A 59 -0.94 2.82 2.92
N ALA A 60 -1.15 3.86 3.75
CA ALA A 60 -2.47 4.26 4.20
C ALA A 60 -3.32 4.82 3.04
N ILE A 61 -2.76 5.76 2.28
CA ILE A 61 -3.44 6.41 1.14
C ILE A 61 -3.87 5.37 0.10
N THR A 62 -2.96 4.48 -0.30
CA THR A 62 -3.19 3.44 -1.32
C THR A 62 -4.27 2.42 -0.95
N ARG A 63 -4.86 2.45 0.25
CA ARG A 63 -6.01 1.59 0.60
C ARG A 63 -7.33 2.13 0.10
N VAL A 64 -7.47 3.45 0.00
CA VAL A 64 -8.75 4.12 -0.25
C VAL A 64 -8.72 5.13 -1.39
N ALA A 65 -7.53 5.61 -1.74
CA ALA A 65 -7.38 6.60 -2.80
C ALA A 65 -7.65 5.98 -4.17
N THR A 66 -8.40 6.72 -4.97
CA THR A 66 -8.58 6.55 -6.41
C THR A 66 -7.84 7.68 -7.14
N PRO A 67 -7.61 7.58 -8.46
CA PRO A 67 -6.97 8.66 -9.23
C PRO A 67 -7.66 10.03 -9.07
N GLU A 68 -8.98 10.04 -8.88
CA GLU A 68 -9.78 11.26 -8.71
C GLU A 68 -9.66 11.86 -7.31
N THR A 69 -9.37 11.03 -6.31
CA THR A 69 -9.36 11.42 -4.88
C THR A 69 -7.95 11.53 -4.31
N GLU A 70 -6.92 11.09 -5.03
CA GLU A 70 -5.55 11.04 -4.52
C GLU A 70 -5.05 12.40 -4.06
N GLN A 71 -5.37 13.48 -4.78
CA GLN A 71 -4.95 14.84 -4.43
C GLN A 71 -5.50 15.26 -3.07
N HIS A 72 -6.76 14.93 -2.76
CA HIS A 72 -7.36 15.24 -1.47
C HIS A 72 -6.62 14.55 -0.31
N PHE A 73 -6.21 13.30 -0.50
CA PHE A 73 -5.41 12.58 0.49
C PHE A 73 -3.99 13.14 0.62
N LEU A 74 -3.40 13.65 -0.47
CA LEU A 74 -2.09 14.31 -0.46
C LEU A 74 -2.12 15.63 0.32
N ASP A 75 -3.15 16.45 0.13
CA ASP A 75 -3.32 17.71 0.87
C ASP A 75 -3.42 17.45 2.38
N VAL A 76 -4.18 16.41 2.77
CA VAL A 76 -4.25 15.98 4.18
C VAL A 76 -2.90 15.43 4.66
N ALA A 77 -2.21 14.63 3.83
CA ALA A 77 -0.93 14.04 4.17
C ALA A 77 0.19 15.08 4.38
N ALA A 78 0.09 16.27 3.78
CA ALA A 78 1.02 17.36 3.99
C ALA A 78 1.00 17.88 5.45
N HIS A 79 -0.16 17.79 6.11
CA HIS A 79 -0.36 18.32 7.47
C HIS A 79 -0.56 17.23 8.54
N ALA A 80 -0.78 15.99 8.13
CA ALA A 80 -1.05 14.87 9.03
C ALA A 80 0.15 13.93 9.22
N THR A 81 0.24 13.33 10.41
CA THR A 81 1.11 12.17 10.67
C THR A 81 0.56 10.90 10.01
N ALA A 82 1.41 9.90 9.76
CA ALA A 82 0.98 8.63 9.21
C ALA A 82 -0.12 7.95 10.06
N ALA A 83 -0.02 8.03 11.40
CA ALA A 83 -1.02 7.45 12.30
C ALA A 83 -2.37 8.18 12.29
N GLN A 84 -2.38 9.50 12.05
CA GLN A 84 -3.63 10.24 11.81
C GLN A 84 -4.23 9.85 10.47
N LEU A 85 -3.39 9.72 9.44
CA LEU A 85 -3.83 9.33 8.10
C LEU A 85 -4.44 7.92 8.10
N GLU A 86 -3.83 6.95 8.77
CA GLU A 86 -4.38 5.59 8.91
C GLU A 86 -5.77 5.58 9.56
N ARG A 87 -5.99 6.43 10.57
CA ARG A 87 -7.31 6.58 11.22
C ARG A 87 -8.32 7.20 10.26
N LEU A 88 -7.92 8.23 9.50
CA LEU A 88 -8.77 8.90 8.52
C LEU A 88 -9.16 7.95 7.39
N THR A 89 -8.19 7.26 6.78
CA THR A 89 -8.45 6.30 5.69
C THR A 89 -9.33 5.15 6.16
N GLY A 90 -9.11 4.65 7.39
CA GLY A 90 -9.97 3.59 7.95
C GLY A 90 -11.40 4.04 8.21
N SER A 91 -11.63 5.29 8.62
CA SER A 91 -12.99 5.84 8.73
C SER A 91 -13.62 6.06 7.36
N TYR A 92 -12.86 6.59 6.39
CA TYR A 92 -13.33 6.80 5.03
C TYR A 92 -13.80 5.50 4.36
N GLU A 93 -13.02 4.41 4.48
CA GLU A 93 -13.38 3.10 3.96
C GLU A 93 -14.71 2.58 4.51
N ARG A 94 -14.94 2.75 5.84
CA ARG A 94 -16.22 2.40 6.47
C ARG A 94 -17.37 3.27 5.96
N SER A 95 -17.15 4.58 5.82
CA SER A 95 -18.16 5.52 5.37
C SER A 95 -18.57 5.29 3.91
N VAL A 96 -17.60 5.04 3.03
CA VAL A 96 -17.86 4.72 1.62
C VAL A 96 -18.56 3.37 1.51
N GLY A 97 -18.12 2.36 2.24
CA GLY A 97 -18.76 1.04 2.25
C GLY A 97 -20.24 1.07 2.69
N LEU A 98 -20.61 1.98 3.59
CA LEU A 98 -22.00 2.21 4.00
C LEU A 98 -22.84 2.91 2.92
N CYS A 99 -22.24 3.75 2.08
CA CYS A 99 -22.93 4.47 1.01
C CYS A 99 -23.13 3.62 -0.26
N THR A 100 -22.32 2.56 -0.46
CA THR A 100 -22.42 1.61 -1.58
C THR A 100 -23.24 0.34 -1.30
N SER A 101 -24.01 0.29 -0.20
CA SER A 101 -24.96 -0.81 0.03
C SER A 101 -26.30 -0.53 -0.68
N PRO A 102 -26.87 -1.49 -1.45
CA PRO A 102 -28.21 -1.36 -2.04
C PRO A 102 -29.33 -1.40 -0.99
#